data_AF-A0A3A8HIX5-F1
#
_entry.id   AF-A0A3A8HIX5-F1
#
_cell.length_a   1.000
_cell.length_b   1.000
_cell.length_c   1.000
_cell.angle_alpha   90.00
_cell.angle_beta   90.00
_cell.angle_gamma   90.00
#
_symmetry.space_group_name_H-M   'P 1'
#
loop_
_entity.id
_entity.type
_entity.pdbx_description
1 polymer ?
#
loop_
_entity_poly.entity_id
_entity_poly.type
_entity_poly.pdbx_seq_one_letter_code
_entity_poly.pdbx_strand_id
1 'polypeptide(L)'
;MELGFETIGNATLICHDNGPVLVTDPWTDGDAYFGSWTLSHEIPEEQRQSIRDCPYVWLSHGHPDHLSMASLEKLRERTLLVPNHVGGRIRDDLLEAGFKVQVLQDREWTRLSPRIRVLCIPDVNQDAVLLVEVGGRLIVNLNDSGDRGQGRFVRRVIKEYSETYLLALSGYGDADMMNFFTEDGRRILPYAAAKTPVGQTIARMAETYGVRYFVPFSSMHKYQRADSVWCSEYTTTLPDYARGFASNTCEMLPAFLRHDFTNDSSVSINPKERTIRPLDPKDFGDDWSERLEADEVKQLEQYFRAVEHLGTVMDFLRFRVGGQEHVIEFNKRRFLKGITFEAPRNSLMTAVKYQVFDDLLIGNFMKTTVHGGFGKGSLYPDFSPYVAKYADNGKARTEAQLRNYFNEYRSRDMVGYLRHQLDAHCVRPLQIQSAELLRALLPPGSNTFRMAKETYWKMRRAIL
;
A
#
# COMPACT_ATOMS: atom_id res chain seq x y z
N MET A 1 3.87 -7.82 28.58
CA MET A 1 4.51 -8.99 27.96
C MET A 1 6.02 -8.91 28.17
N GLU A 2 6.69 -10.01 28.51
CA GLU A 2 8.15 -10.02 28.70
C GLU A 2 8.91 -10.11 27.37
N LEU A 3 8.47 -10.95 26.42
CA LEU A 3 9.10 -11.05 25.10
C LEU A 3 8.08 -11.57 24.08
N GLY A 4 7.95 -10.92 22.93
CA GLY A 4 7.00 -11.33 21.90
C GLY A 4 6.45 -10.15 21.10
N PHE A 5 5.29 -10.35 20.49
CA PHE A 5 4.63 -9.29 19.71
C PHE A 5 3.11 -9.34 19.78
N GLU A 6 2.49 -8.22 19.44
CA GLU A 6 1.06 -8.08 19.23
C GLU A 6 0.78 -7.51 17.83
N THR A 7 -0.34 -7.90 17.22
CA THR A 7 -0.87 -7.24 16.02
C THR A 7 -2.24 -6.66 16.36
N ILE A 8 -2.53 -5.44 15.90
CA ILE A 8 -3.81 -4.76 16.15
C ILE A 8 -4.09 -3.74 15.03
N GLY A 9 -5.32 -3.24 14.92
CA GLY A 9 -5.65 -2.19 13.95
C GLY A 9 -5.44 -2.61 12.49
N ASN A 10 -4.97 -1.68 11.65
CA ASN A 10 -4.72 -1.97 10.22
C ASN A 10 -3.38 -2.68 9.99
N ALA A 11 -2.29 -1.93 10.18
CA ALA A 11 -0.92 -2.37 9.92
C ALA A 11 -0.02 -2.21 11.16
N THR A 12 -0.59 -2.37 12.35
CA THR A 12 0.12 -2.12 13.61
C THR A 12 0.65 -3.41 14.23
N LEU A 13 1.98 -3.53 14.24
CA LEU A 13 2.75 -4.50 15.00
C LEU A 13 3.33 -3.81 16.24
N ILE A 14 3.23 -4.44 17.42
CA ILE A 14 3.86 -3.98 18.67
C ILE A 14 4.84 -5.07 19.11
N CYS A 15 6.12 -4.74 19.30
CA CYS A 15 7.13 -5.69 19.77
C CYS A 15 7.55 -5.41 21.21
N HIS A 16 7.75 -6.47 21.98
CA HIS A 16 8.03 -6.38 23.42
C HIS A 16 9.37 -7.01 23.79
N ASP A 17 10.10 -6.31 24.67
CA ASP A 17 11.29 -6.79 25.39
C ASP A 17 11.28 -6.14 26.80
N ASN A 18 10.74 -6.87 27.78
CA ASN A 18 10.39 -6.40 29.13
C ASN A 18 9.45 -5.18 29.13
N GLY A 19 8.55 -5.11 28.15
CA GLY A 19 7.68 -3.96 27.89
C GLY A 19 7.68 -3.60 26.39
N PRO A 20 6.79 -2.69 25.94
CA PRO A 20 6.73 -2.25 24.55
C PRO A 20 8.02 -1.52 24.11
N VAL A 21 8.53 -1.84 22.92
CA VAL A 21 9.78 -1.26 22.38
C VAL A 21 9.56 -0.59 21.02
N LEU A 22 8.85 -1.28 20.12
CA LEU A 22 8.65 -0.86 18.75
C LEU A 22 7.16 -0.96 18.41
N VAL A 23 6.62 0.05 17.76
CA VAL A 23 5.34 -0.01 17.06
C VAL A 23 5.53 0.31 15.57
N THR A 24 4.83 -0.38 14.67
CA THR A 24 4.81 -0.06 13.23
C THR A 24 3.50 0.61 12.84
N ASP A 25 3.55 1.59 11.93
CA ASP A 25 2.39 2.20 11.25
C ASP A 25 1.15 2.37 12.16
N PRO A 26 1.26 3.13 13.26
CA PRO A 26 0.18 3.23 14.24
C PRO A 26 -0.94 4.13 13.71
N TRP A 27 -1.94 3.54 13.03
CA TRP A 27 -3.20 4.21 12.77
C TRP A 27 -4.21 3.87 13.88
N THR A 28 -4.30 4.77 14.86
CA THR A 28 -5.14 4.61 16.05
C THR A 28 -6.29 5.61 16.13
N ASP A 29 -6.16 6.73 15.42
CA ASP A 29 -7.06 7.87 15.43
C ASP A 29 -7.15 8.51 14.04
N GLY A 30 -8.22 9.28 13.84
CA GLY A 30 -8.50 9.94 12.58
C GLY A 30 -9.01 8.99 11.49
N ASP A 31 -9.43 9.59 10.39
CA ASP A 31 -9.74 8.92 9.13
C ASP A 31 -8.53 8.92 8.19
N ALA A 32 -8.62 8.12 7.14
CA ALA A 32 -7.64 8.05 6.06
C ALA A 32 -8.33 8.31 4.71
N TYR A 33 -7.56 8.76 3.73
CA TYR A 33 -8.02 8.99 2.36
C TYR A 33 -9.21 9.95 2.28
N PHE A 34 -9.04 11.16 2.85
CA PHE A 34 -10.05 12.23 2.87
C PHE A 34 -11.38 11.77 3.50
N GLY A 35 -11.32 11.08 4.64
CA GLY A 35 -12.52 10.55 5.27
C GLY A 35 -12.98 9.19 4.75
N SER A 36 -12.47 8.72 3.61
CA SER A 36 -13.01 7.52 2.97
C SER A 36 -12.87 6.30 3.86
N TRP A 37 -11.73 6.13 4.50
CA TRP A 37 -11.44 4.97 5.33
C TRP A 37 -11.47 5.29 6.83
N THR A 38 -11.91 4.30 7.60
CA THR A 38 -11.78 4.23 9.05
C THR A 38 -11.36 2.83 9.47
N LEU A 39 -10.97 2.65 10.73
CA LEU A 39 -10.62 1.33 11.27
C LEU A 39 -11.82 0.38 11.25
N SER A 40 -11.58 -0.88 10.90
CA SER A 40 -12.62 -1.92 10.95
C SER A 40 -12.98 -2.34 12.38
N HIS A 41 -12.04 -2.24 13.32
CA HIS A 41 -12.20 -2.65 14.72
C HIS A 41 -11.71 -1.55 15.67
N GLU A 42 -12.24 -1.53 16.88
CA GLU A 42 -11.74 -0.68 17.97
C GLU A 42 -10.36 -1.18 18.44
N ILE A 43 -9.43 -0.26 18.75
CA ILE A 43 -8.15 -0.64 19.38
C ILE A 43 -8.36 -0.59 20.90
N PRO A 44 -8.25 -1.72 21.64
CA PRO A 44 -8.48 -1.72 23.08
C PRO A 44 -7.43 -0.86 23.83
N GLU A 45 -7.81 -0.31 24.98
CA GLU A 45 -6.97 0.66 25.70
C GLU A 45 -5.61 0.06 26.13
N GLU A 46 -5.55 -1.24 26.41
CA GLU A 46 -4.29 -1.92 26.70
C GLU A 46 -3.29 -1.78 25.54
N GLN A 47 -3.71 -2.05 24.30
CA GLN A 47 -2.87 -1.88 23.12
C GLN A 47 -2.61 -0.40 22.83
N ARG A 48 -3.58 0.50 23.06
CA ARG A 48 -3.34 1.94 22.91
C ARG A 48 -2.26 2.43 23.86
N GLN A 49 -2.25 1.94 25.09
CA GLN A 49 -1.23 2.26 26.07
C GLN A 49 0.13 1.67 25.66
N SER A 50 0.18 0.41 25.22
CA SER A 50 1.40 -0.19 24.67
C SER A 50 1.99 0.62 23.50
N ILE A 51 1.15 1.09 22.58
CA ILE A 51 1.56 1.95 21.44
C ILE A 51 2.16 3.26 21.95
N ARG A 52 1.51 3.92 22.93
CA ARG A 52 2.01 5.15 23.52
C ARG A 52 3.34 4.95 24.24
N ASP A 53 3.55 3.80 24.87
CA ASP A 53 4.75 3.51 25.66
C ASP A 53 5.96 3.07 24.83
N CYS A 54 5.75 2.71 23.56
CA CYS A 54 6.85 2.37 22.64
C CYS A 54 7.81 3.57 22.44
N PRO A 55 9.12 3.43 22.74
CA PRO A 55 10.11 4.46 22.46
C PRO A 55 10.36 4.67 20.96
N TYR A 56 10.13 3.65 20.14
CA TYR A 56 10.34 3.67 18.69
C TYR A 56 9.04 3.44 17.92
N VAL A 57 8.80 4.28 16.92
CA VAL A 57 7.66 4.18 15.99
C VAL A 57 8.23 4.05 14.59
N TRP A 58 7.99 2.95 13.89
CA TRP A 58 8.40 2.81 12.50
C TRP A 58 7.26 3.17 11.56
N LEU A 59 7.57 3.90 10.50
CA LEU A 59 6.65 4.31 9.44
C LEU A 59 7.09 3.74 8.11
N SER A 60 6.27 2.90 7.49
CA SER A 60 6.60 2.21 6.24
C SER A 60 6.63 3.12 5.03
N HIS A 61 5.61 3.97 4.88
CA HIS A 61 5.43 4.89 3.76
C HIS A 61 4.42 6.01 4.10
N GLY A 62 4.15 6.89 3.14
CA GLY A 62 3.46 8.17 3.37
C GLY A 62 1.93 8.14 3.33
N HIS A 63 1.27 6.98 3.16
CA HIS A 63 -0.20 6.93 3.10
C HIS A 63 -0.83 7.14 4.49
N PRO A 64 -2.03 7.76 4.57
CA PRO A 64 -2.59 8.25 5.83
C PRO A 64 -3.03 7.14 6.80
N ASP A 65 -3.25 5.91 6.34
CA ASP A 65 -3.52 4.74 7.19
C ASP A 65 -2.25 4.07 7.73
N HIS A 66 -1.07 4.58 7.38
CA HIS A 66 0.24 4.19 7.92
C HIS A 66 0.93 5.36 8.63
N LEU A 67 0.87 6.55 8.03
CA LEU A 67 1.35 7.83 8.53
C LEU A 67 0.16 8.72 8.93
N SER A 68 -0.54 8.32 9.99
CA SER A 68 -1.66 9.07 10.54
C SER A 68 -1.16 10.20 11.44
N MET A 69 -1.25 11.46 10.98
CA MET A 69 -0.89 12.61 11.83
C MET A 69 -1.69 12.65 13.13
N ALA A 70 -2.99 12.34 13.10
CA ALA A 70 -3.83 12.27 14.29
C ALA A 70 -3.32 11.27 15.34
N SER A 71 -2.67 10.20 14.89
CA SER A 71 -2.02 9.22 15.77
C SER A 71 -0.63 9.68 16.20
N LEU A 72 0.17 10.23 15.29
CA LEU A 72 1.53 10.70 15.54
C LEU A 72 1.60 11.87 16.52
N GLU A 73 0.59 12.76 16.56
CA GLU A 73 0.50 13.83 17.56
C GLU A 73 0.59 13.30 19.00
N LYS A 74 0.11 12.07 19.25
CA LYS A 74 0.14 11.40 20.56
C LYS A 74 1.48 10.71 20.85
N LEU A 75 2.39 10.70 19.87
CA LEU A 75 3.69 10.02 19.88
C LEU A 75 4.85 10.99 19.65
N ARG A 76 4.64 12.30 19.83
CA ARG A 76 5.65 13.36 19.58
C ARG A 76 6.97 13.16 20.31
N GLU A 77 6.95 12.59 21.51
CA GLU A 77 8.15 12.34 22.32
C GLU A 77 8.93 11.08 21.89
N ARG A 78 8.38 10.30 20.95
CA ARG A 78 8.97 9.03 20.50
C ARG A 78 9.92 9.27 19.33
N THR A 79 10.82 8.30 19.11
CA THR A 79 11.74 8.35 17.96
C THR A 79 11.08 7.69 16.76
N LEU A 80 10.81 8.47 15.71
CA LEU A 80 10.25 7.97 14.46
C LEU A 80 11.36 7.37 13.62
N LEU A 81 11.26 6.07 13.33
CA LEU A 81 12.14 5.32 12.44
C LEU A 81 11.54 5.35 11.03
N VAL A 82 12.28 5.91 10.07
CA VAL A 82 11.81 6.01 8.67
C VAL A 82 12.81 5.33 7.71
N PRO A 83 12.35 4.75 6.59
CA PRO A 83 13.23 4.17 5.58
C PRO A 83 14.09 5.25 4.91
N ASN A 84 15.29 4.87 4.45
CA ASN A 84 16.16 5.74 3.65
C ASN A 84 15.66 5.87 2.20
N HIS A 85 14.49 6.46 1.99
CA HIS A 85 13.94 6.69 0.66
C HIS A 85 14.68 7.76 -0.13
N VAL A 86 14.80 7.55 -1.45
CA VAL A 86 15.33 8.57 -2.37
C VAL A 86 14.42 9.79 -2.33
N GLY A 87 15.02 10.98 -2.23
CA GLY A 87 14.29 12.26 -2.09
C GLY A 87 14.02 12.65 -0.64
N GLY A 88 14.11 11.72 0.32
CA GLY A 88 14.05 12.02 1.75
C GLY A 88 12.76 12.66 2.24
N ARG A 89 11.67 12.60 1.46
CA ARG A 89 10.44 13.38 1.70
C ARG A 89 9.86 13.20 3.09
N ILE A 90 9.53 11.97 3.47
CA ILE A 90 8.91 11.67 4.78
C ILE A 90 9.81 12.15 5.93
N ARG A 91 11.14 11.95 5.82
CA ARG A 91 12.11 12.43 6.81
C ARG A 91 12.03 13.94 6.96
N ASP A 92 12.09 14.67 5.86
CA ASP A 92 12.14 16.13 5.86
C ASP A 92 10.83 16.72 6.40
N ASP A 93 9.70 16.22 5.92
CA ASP A 93 8.36 16.70 6.31
C ASP A 93 8.11 16.45 7.81
N LEU A 94 8.52 15.30 8.36
CA LEU A 94 8.40 15.00 9.80
C LEU A 94 9.36 15.83 10.66
N LEU A 95 10.58 16.09 10.20
CA LEU A 95 11.53 16.97 10.91
C LEU A 95 10.99 18.41 10.95
N GLU A 96 10.44 18.90 9.85
CA GLU A 96 9.80 20.22 9.78
C GLU A 96 8.59 20.32 10.71
N ALA A 97 7.80 19.26 10.84
CA ALA A 97 6.70 19.15 11.80
C ALA A 97 7.15 18.97 13.28
N GLY A 98 8.46 18.97 13.54
CA GLY A 98 9.04 18.95 14.89
C GLY A 98 9.19 17.56 15.51
N PHE A 99 9.13 16.49 14.73
CA PHE A 99 9.34 15.13 15.22
C PHE A 99 10.82 14.77 15.31
N LYS A 100 11.15 13.87 16.24
CA LYS A 100 12.47 13.23 16.28
C LYS A 100 12.50 12.08 15.28
N VAL A 101 13.28 12.23 14.21
CA VAL A 101 13.38 11.24 13.14
C VAL A 101 14.76 10.58 13.11
N GLN A 102 14.79 9.26 12.97
CA GLN A 102 15.97 8.46 12.69
C GLN A 102 15.77 7.68 11.38
N VAL A 103 16.68 7.85 10.43
CA VAL A 103 16.65 7.11 9.16
C VAL A 103 17.30 5.75 9.34
N LEU A 104 16.59 4.68 8.98
CA LEU A 104 17.12 3.33 8.92
C LEU A 104 17.84 3.11 7.59
N GLN A 105 19.10 2.66 7.65
CA GLN A 105 19.90 2.37 6.47
C GLN A 105 19.42 1.10 5.76
N ASP A 106 19.55 1.10 4.43
CA ASP A 106 19.08 0.01 3.58
C ASP A 106 19.87 -1.28 3.85
N ARG A 107 19.17 -2.38 4.17
CA ARG A 107 19.71 -3.72 4.45
C ARG A 107 20.71 -3.77 5.62
N GLU A 108 20.65 -2.81 6.54
CA GLU A 108 21.47 -2.82 7.76
C GLU A 108 20.64 -3.09 9.02
N TRP A 109 21.17 -3.94 9.90
CA TRP A 109 20.55 -4.23 11.19
C TRP A 109 20.78 -3.09 12.19
N THR A 110 19.70 -2.50 12.68
CA THR A 110 19.68 -1.50 13.75
C THR A 110 19.12 -2.12 15.03
N ARG A 111 19.89 -2.10 16.12
CA ARG A 111 19.44 -2.63 17.41
C ARG A 111 18.61 -1.59 18.17
N LEU A 112 17.41 -1.97 18.63
CA LEU A 112 16.47 -1.11 19.37
C LEU A 112 16.43 -1.45 20.87
N SER A 113 16.66 -2.71 21.23
CA SER A 113 16.80 -3.19 22.61
C SER A 113 17.77 -4.38 22.67
N PRO A 114 18.09 -4.94 23.85
CA PRO A 114 18.94 -6.13 23.94
C PRO A 114 18.46 -7.31 23.08
N ARG A 115 17.14 -7.52 22.97
CA ARG A 115 16.53 -8.65 22.24
C ARG A 115 15.77 -8.24 20.97
N ILE A 116 15.74 -6.95 20.61
CA ILE A 116 15.06 -6.46 19.39
C ILE A 116 16.02 -5.71 18.47
N ARG A 117 16.08 -6.13 17.20
CA ARG A 117 16.73 -5.38 16.12
C ARG A 117 15.87 -5.40 14.86
N VAL A 118 16.04 -4.38 14.02
CA VAL A 118 15.29 -4.21 12.78
C VAL A 118 16.22 -4.01 11.59
N LEU A 119 15.79 -4.46 10.41
CA LEU A 119 16.45 -4.20 9.13
C LEU A 119 15.41 -3.70 8.16
N CYS A 120 15.65 -2.54 7.56
CA CYS A 120 14.72 -1.88 6.65
C CYS A 120 15.20 -1.99 5.19
N ILE A 121 14.28 -2.17 4.25
CA ILE A 121 14.56 -2.21 2.82
C ILE A 121 13.58 -1.28 2.09
N PRO A 122 13.95 -0.03 1.80
CA PRO A 122 13.14 0.87 0.98
C PRO A 122 13.13 0.40 -0.48
N ASP A 123 11.98 0.47 -1.14
CA ASP A 123 11.83 0.12 -2.54
C ASP A 123 11.55 1.34 -3.43
N VAL A 124 11.58 1.08 -4.75
CA VAL A 124 11.44 2.08 -5.81
C VAL A 124 10.05 2.73 -5.87
N ASN A 125 9.03 2.14 -5.27
CA ASN A 125 7.69 2.72 -5.17
C ASN A 125 7.50 3.59 -3.93
N GLN A 126 8.56 3.80 -3.13
CA GLN A 126 8.47 4.52 -1.86
C GLN A 126 7.66 3.76 -0.80
N ASP A 127 7.60 2.43 -0.92
CA ASP A 127 7.19 1.51 0.15
C ASP A 127 8.44 0.89 0.80
N ALA A 128 8.31 0.30 2.00
CA ALA A 128 9.44 -0.35 2.65
C ALA A 128 9.07 -1.67 3.34
N VAL A 129 10.00 -2.61 3.28
CA VAL A 129 9.98 -3.85 4.08
C VAL A 129 10.69 -3.58 5.41
N LEU A 130 10.16 -4.16 6.50
CA LEU A 130 10.84 -4.24 7.79
C LEU A 130 10.98 -5.69 8.22
N LEU A 131 12.22 -6.12 8.41
CA LEU A 131 12.54 -7.37 9.10
C LEU A 131 12.79 -7.05 10.57
N VAL A 132 12.05 -7.69 11.47
CA VAL A 132 12.17 -7.48 12.92
C VAL A 132 12.61 -8.79 13.55
N GLU A 133 13.82 -8.82 14.12
CA GLU A 133 14.22 -9.91 14.99
C GLU A 133 13.81 -9.59 16.42
N VAL A 134 13.10 -10.53 17.05
CA VAL A 134 12.69 -10.47 18.45
C VAL A 134 13.09 -11.77 19.12
N GLY A 135 14.11 -11.73 19.99
CA GLY A 135 14.54 -12.89 20.78
C GLY A 135 14.94 -14.12 19.94
N GLY A 136 15.62 -13.91 18.81
CA GLY A 136 16.04 -14.99 17.90
C GLY A 136 14.97 -15.51 16.95
N ARG A 137 13.81 -14.85 16.86
CA ARG A 137 12.72 -15.15 15.90
C ARG A 137 12.54 -13.98 14.95
N LEU A 138 12.05 -14.24 13.73
CA LEU A 138 11.95 -13.23 12.68
C LEU A 138 10.50 -12.91 12.31
N ILE A 139 10.13 -11.65 12.42
CA ILE A 139 8.89 -11.12 11.86
C ILE A 139 9.25 -10.40 10.56
N VAL A 140 8.67 -10.85 9.46
CA VAL A 140 8.83 -10.31 8.11
C VAL A 140 7.62 -9.42 7.84
N ASN A 141 7.75 -8.13 8.10
CA ASN A 141 6.71 -7.16 7.80
C ASN A 141 6.94 -6.61 6.38
N LEU A 142 6.26 -7.22 5.40
CA LEU A 142 6.22 -6.69 4.03
C LEU A 142 5.23 -5.55 3.92
N ASN A 143 4.22 -5.49 4.80
CA ASN A 143 3.13 -4.53 4.73
C ASN A 143 2.59 -4.43 3.28
N ASP A 144 2.63 -3.23 2.69
CA ASP A 144 2.15 -2.95 1.33
C ASP A 144 3.25 -3.11 0.27
N SER A 145 4.50 -3.38 0.69
CA SER A 145 5.63 -3.54 -0.22
C SER A 145 5.50 -4.85 -1.00
N GLY A 146 5.18 -4.69 -2.28
CA GLY A 146 5.36 -5.73 -3.28
C GLY A 146 6.85 -6.06 -3.46
N ASP A 147 7.13 -7.25 -3.96
CA ASP A 147 8.50 -7.62 -4.28
C ASP A 147 8.97 -6.91 -5.56
N ARG A 148 9.90 -5.98 -5.34
CA ARG A 148 10.56 -5.12 -6.33
C ARG A 148 12.04 -5.43 -6.47
N GLY A 149 12.39 -6.71 -6.27
CA GLY A 149 13.75 -7.24 -6.43
C GLY A 149 14.41 -7.68 -5.11
N GLN A 150 13.85 -7.25 -3.98
CA GLN A 150 14.32 -7.59 -2.64
C GLN A 150 13.95 -9.01 -2.19
N GLY A 151 13.03 -9.70 -2.86
CA GLY A 151 12.50 -10.99 -2.42
C GLY A 151 13.57 -12.05 -2.15
N ARG A 152 14.61 -12.13 -2.99
CA ARG A 152 15.72 -13.08 -2.78
C ARG A 152 16.55 -12.77 -1.54
N PHE A 153 16.79 -11.49 -1.26
CA PHE A 153 17.51 -11.06 -0.06
C PHE A 153 16.69 -11.43 1.18
N VAL A 154 15.41 -11.08 1.19
CA VAL A 154 14.48 -11.40 2.29
C VAL A 154 14.43 -12.91 2.53
N ARG A 155 14.31 -13.73 1.47
CA ARG A 155 14.38 -15.20 1.56
C ARG A 155 15.69 -15.73 2.13
N ARG A 156 16.82 -15.06 1.88
CA ARG A 156 18.11 -15.45 2.45
C ARG A 156 18.11 -15.24 3.96
N VAL A 157 17.66 -14.07 4.41
CA VAL A 157 17.57 -13.76 5.84
C VAL A 157 16.60 -14.71 6.54
N ILE A 158 15.42 -14.98 5.96
CA ILE A 158 14.43 -15.91 6.52
C ILE A 158 15.04 -17.29 6.84
N LYS A 159 15.94 -17.81 5.98
CA LYS A 159 16.58 -19.13 6.17
C LYS A 159 17.49 -19.22 7.41
N GLU A 160 17.87 -18.09 7.99
CA GLU A 160 18.69 -18.04 9.20
C GLU A 160 17.86 -18.28 10.47
N TYR A 161 16.53 -18.31 10.37
CA TYR A 161 15.61 -18.42 11.50
C TYR A 161 14.71 -19.65 11.34
N SER A 162 14.55 -20.42 12.42
CA SER A 162 13.64 -21.57 12.47
C SER A 162 12.17 -21.17 12.63
N GLU A 163 11.92 -19.98 13.17
CA GLU A 163 10.60 -19.49 13.51
C GLU A 163 10.39 -18.10 12.93
N THR A 164 9.45 -18.02 11.99
CA THR A 164 9.24 -16.84 11.15
C THR A 164 7.76 -16.54 10.94
N TYR A 165 7.41 -15.25 10.97
CA TYR A 165 6.05 -14.73 10.84
C TYR A 165 6.00 -13.76 9.67
N LEU A 166 4.99 -13.86 8.80
CA LEU A 166 4.78 -12.95 7.69
C LEU A 166 3.58 -12.06 7.95
N LEU A 167 3.81 -10.75 7.85
CA LEU A 167 2.80 -9.70 7.85
C LEU A 167 2.83 -9.04 6.47
N ALA A 168 1.71 -9.03 5.76
CA ALA A 168 1.63 -8.45 4.42
C ALA A 168 0.18 -8.10 4.08
N LEU A 169 0.00 -7.03 3.30
CA LEU A 169 -1.26 -6.69 2.66
C LEU A 169 -1.76 -7.90 1.87
N SER A 170 -2.98 -8.31 2.19
CA SER A 170 -3.64 -9.42 1.52
C SER A 170 -5.14 -9.20 1.53
N GLY A 171 -5.76 -9.28 0.36
CA GLY A 171 -7.20 -9.11 0.22
C GLY A 171 -7.64 -9.30 -1.22
N TYR A 172 -8.87 -8.89 -1.51
CA TYR A 172 -9.39 -8.87 -2.87
C TYR A 172 -8.76 -7.78 -3.75
N GLY A 173 -8.02 -6.83 -3.15
CA GLY A 173 -7.36 -5.74 -3.86
C GLY A 173 -8.20 -4.46 -3.86
N ASP A 174 -8.94 -4.21 -2.78
CA ASP A 174 -9.72 -3.00 -2.59
C ASP A 174 -8.93 -1.81 -2.03
N ALA A 175 -7.69 -2.06 -1.58
CA ALA A 175 -6.68 -1.05 -1.25
C ALA A 175 -5.96 -0.49 -2.50
N ASP A 176 -6.70 -0.27 -3.59
CA ASP A 176 -6.23 0.36 -4.83
C ASP A 176 -7.43 1.06 -5.51
N MET A 177 -7.18 1.83 -6.55
CA MET A 177 -8.26 2.50 -7.28
C MET A 177 -9.13 1.49 -8.03
N MET A 178 -10.43 1.56 -7.80
CA MET A 178 -11.46 0.70 -8.40
C MET A 178 -12.63 1.47 -9.04
N ASN A 179 -12.72 2.78 -8.82
CA ASN A 179 -13.84 3.60 -9.28
C ASN A 179 -13.72 4.02 -10.77
N PHE A 180 -13.62 3.03 -11.66
CA PHE A 180 -13.46 3.25 -13.09
C PHE A 180 -14.78 3.24 -13.87
N PHE A 181 -14.84 4.05 -14.94
CA PHE A 181 -15.97 4.14 -15.84
C PHE A 181 -15.54 4.12 -17.31
N THR A 182 -16.38 3.58 -18.17
CA THR A 182 -16.30 3.73 -19.62
C THR A 182 -16.76 5.12 -20.05
N GLU A 183 -16.46 5.50 -21.29
CA GLU A 183 -16.84 6.81 -21.84
C GLU A 183 -18.36 7.04 -21.89
N ASP A 184 -19.16 5.97 -22.01
CA ASP A 184 -20.63 6.00 -21.95
C ASP A 184 -21.18 5.97 -20.51
N GLY A 185 -20.31 6.11 -19.50
CA GLY A 185 -20.70 6.28 -18.10
C GLY A 185 -21.00 4.98 -17.35
N ARG A 186 -20.66 3.80 -17.90
CA ARG A 186 -20.84 2.52 -17.20
C ARG A 186 -19.65 2.22 -16.31
N ARG A 187 -19.91 1.80 -15.07
CA ARG A 187 -18.86 1.38 -14.13
C ARG A 187 -18.16 0.12 -14.67
N ILE A 188 -16.83 0.13 -14.64
CA ILE A 188 -16.00 -1.04 -14.92
C ILE A 188 -15.87 -1.83 -13.62
N LEU A 189 -16.22 -3.12 -13.65
CA LEU A 189 -16.09 -3.97 -12.46
C LEU A 189 -14.62 -4.09 -12.05
N PRO A 190 -14.29 -3.88 -10.76
CA PRO A 190 -12.92 -3.97 -10.30
C PRO A 190 -12.43 -5.41 -10.22
N TYR A 191 -11.10 -5.57 -10.16
CA TYR A 191 -10.48 -6.87 -9.94
C TYR A 191 -11.04 -7.59 -8.70
N ALA A 192 -11.28 -6.83 -7.63
CA ALA A 192 -11.82 -7.32 -6.37
C ALA A 192 -13.22 -7.95 -6.50
N ALA A 193 -14.00 -7.60 -7.52
CA ALA A 193 -15.32 -8.18 -7.78
C ALA A 193 -15.26 -9.69 -8.04
N ALA A 194 -14.12 -10.21 -8.52
CA ALA A 194 -13.94 -11.64 -8.73
C ALA A 194 -13.90 -12.44 -7.41
N LYS A 195 -13.69 -11.78 -6.26
CA LYS A 195 -13.57 -12.40 -4.93
C LYS A 195 -12.72 -13.67 -4.98
N THR A 196 -11.56 -13.59 -5.62
CA THR A 196 -10.63 -14.73 -5.75
C THR A 196 -10.23 -15.19 -4.34
N PRO A 197 -10.22 -16.50 -4.03
CA PRO A 197 -9.90 -16.98 -2.67
C PRO A 197 -8.55 -16.44 -2.17
N VAL A 198 -8.59 -15.56 -1.16
CA VAL A 198 -7.41 -14.83 -0.67
C VAL A 198 -6.40 -15.79 -0.04
N GLY A 199 -6.88 -16.79 0.69
CA GLY A 199 -6.06 -17.82 1.32
C GLY A 199 -5.12 -18.55 0.36
N GLN A 200 -5.53 -18.75 -0.90
CA GLN A 200 -4.64 -19.35 -1.92
C GLN A 200 -3.45 -18.45 -2.28
N THR A 201 -3.68 -17.14 -2.35
CA THR A 201 -2.63 -16.16 -2.63
C THR A 201 -1.69 -16.05 -1.44
N ILE A 202 -2.24 -16.03 -0.22
CA ILE A 202 -1.48 -16.02 1.03
C ILE A 202 -0.58 -17.24 1.13
N ALA A 203 -1.12 -18.46 0.99
CA ALA A 203 -0.34 -19.69 1.07
C ALA A 203 0.84 -19.70 0.08
N ARG A 204 0.59 -19.29 -1.17
CA ARG A 204 1.65 -19.19 -2.19
C ARG A 204 2.71 -18.17 -1.85
N MET A 205 2.31 -17.02 -1.31
CA MET A 205 3.24 -15.98 -0.86
C MET A 205 4.11 -16.50 0.28
N ALA A 206 3.50 -17.11 1.30
CA ALA A 206 4.20 -17.69 2.44
C ALA A 206 5.20 -18.78 2.01
N GLU A 207 4.78 -19.71 1.14
CA GLU A 207 5.64 -20.77 0.59
C GLU A 207 6.77 -20.25 -0.31
N THR A 208 6.54 -19.13 -0.99
CA THR A 208 7.56 -18.47 -1.81
C THR A 208 8.67 -17.93 -0.92
N TYR A 209 8.29 -17.22 0.16
CA TYR A 209 9.25 -16.69 1.12
C TYR A 209 9.86 -17.76 2.04
N GLY A 210 9.15 -18.87 2.25
CA GLY A 210 9.58 -19.95 3.15
C GLY A 210 9.33 -19.64 4.62
N VAL A 211 8.25 -18.90 4.92
CA VAL A 211 7.87 -18.55 6.30
C VAL A 211 7.03 -19.66 6.95
N ARG A 212 7.10 -19.77 8.28
CA ARG A 212 6.37 -20.77 9.07
C ARG A 212 4.95 -20.32 9.44
N TYR A 213 4.78 -19.04 9.70
CA TYR A 213 3.50 -18.46 10.10
C TYR A 213 3.11 -17.28 9.22
N PHE A 214 1.81 -17.16 8.94
CA PHE A 214 1.21 -15.96 8.37
C PHE A 214 0.21 -15.38 9.36
N VAL A 215 0.21 -14.05 9.50
CA VAL A 215 -0.75 -13.31 10.32
C VAL A 215 -1.50 -12.32 9.43
N PRO A 216 -2.85 -12.35 9.40
CA PRO A 216 -3.64 -11.34 8.72
C PRO A 216 -3.26 -9.92 9.14
N PHE A 217 -2.93 -9.07 8.17
CA PHE A 217 -2.35 -7.75 8.40
C PHE A 217 -2.62 -6.80 7.22
N SER A 218 -2.55 -5.49 7.47
CA SER A 218 -2.70 -4.40 6.48
C SER A 218 -3.92 -4.49 5.57
N SER A 219 -5.07 -4.92 6.08
CA SER A 219 -6.32 -4.87 5.29
C SER A 219 -7.57 -4.74 6.17
N MET A 220 -7.42 -4.07 7.31
CA MET A 220 -8.44 -3.99 8.36
C MET A 220 -9.06 -2.60 8.43
N HIS A 221 -9.44 -2.05 7.27
CA HIS A 221 -10.15 -0.79 7.13
C HIS A 221 -11.63 -1.01 6.76
N LYS A 222 -12.43 0.05 6.82
CA LYS A 222 -13.80 0.11 6.27
C LYS A 222 -14.03 1.45 5.59
N TYR A 223 -14.85 1.44 4.55
CA TYR A 223 -15.32 2.65 3.88
C TYR A 223 -16.46 3.30 4.67
N GLN A 224 -16.41 4.62 4.88
CA GLN A 224 -17.40 5.34 5.70
C GLN A 224 -18.06 6.53 4.99
N ARG A 225 -17.53 7.07 3.89
CA ARG A 225 -18.20 8.16 3.18
C ARG A 225 -19.37 7.65 2.36
N ALA A 226 -20.45 8.41 2.30
CA ALA A 226 -21.62 8.05 1.49
C ALA A 226 -21.31 7.88 0.00
N ASP A 227 -20.28 8.55 -0.52
CA ASP A 227 -19.85 8.47 -1.92
C ASP A 227 -18.76 7.41 -2.21
N SER A 228 -18.20 6.76 -1.18
CA SER A 228 -17.25 5.63 -1.32
C SER A 228 -17.71 4.33 -0.67
N VAL A 229 -18.75 4.33 0.17
CA VAL A 229 -19.21 3.14 0.92
C VAL A 229 -19.65 1.98 0.01
N TRP A 230 -19.97 2.25 -1.26
CA TRP A 230 -20.21 1.20 -2.26
C TRP A 230 -19.02 0.24 -2.41
N CYS A 231 -17.79 0.69 -2.14
CA CYS A 231 -16.58 -0.16 -2.14
C CYS A 231 -16.63 -1.27 -1.10
N SER A 232 -17.45 -1.14 -0.05
CA SER A 232 -17.58 -2.14 1.01
C SER A 232 -17.95 -3.53 0.48
N GLU A 233 -18.63 -3.61 -0.67
CA GLU A 233 -18.96 -4.88 -1.35
C GLU A 233 -17.71 -5.70 -1.72
N TYR A 234 -16.59 -4.99 -1.94
CA TYR A 234 -15.32 -5.54 -2.42
C TYR A 234 -14.27 -5.69 -1.31
N THR A 235 -14.60 -5.33 -0.07
CA THR A 235 -13.70 -5.48 1.07
C THR A 235 -13.49 -6.93 1.47
N THR A 236 -12.34 -7.20 2.10
CA THR A 236 -12.00 -8.54 2.60
C THR A 236 -12.36 -8.66 4.07
N THR A 237 -13.14 -9.67 4.42
CA THR A 237 -13.51 -9.95 5.83
C THR A 237 -12.56 -10.97 6.46
N LEU A 238 -12.51 -11.03 7.80
CA LEU A 238 -11.64 -12.00 8.50
C LEU A 238 -11.87 -13.47 8.06
N PRO A 239 -13.12 -13.97 7.90
CA PRO A 239 -13.34 -15.32 7.40
C PRO A 239 -12.78 -15.59 6.00
N ASP A 240 -12.63 -14.56 5.16
CA ASP A 240 -12.16 -14.73 3.78
C ASP A 240 -10.69 -15.16 3.69
N TYR A 241 -9.89 -14.86 4.70
CA TYR A 241 -8.48 -15.25 4.78
C TYR A 241 -8.29 -16.76 4.76
N ALA A 242 -9.15 -17.50 5.48
CA ALA A 242 -9.10 -18.96 5.50
C ALA A 242 -9.57 -19.59 4.19
N ARG A 243 -10.31 -18.85 3.36
CA ARG A 243 -10.92 -19.37 2.14
C ARG A 243 -9.84 -19.75 1.12
N GLY A 244 -9.66 -21.06 0.96
CA GLY A 244 -8.68 -21.63 0.04
C GLY A 244 -7.23 -21.59 0.56
N PHE A 245 -7.01 -21.25 1.83
CA PHE A 245 -5.70 -21.41 2.45
C PHE A 245 -5.39 -22.90 2.62
N ALA A 246 -4.30 -23.35 2.01
CA ALA A 246 -3.80 -24.71 2.14
C ALA A 246 -2.28 -24.67 1.93
N SER A 247 -1.53 -25.02 2.97
CA SER A 247 -0.07 -25.14 2.93
C SER A 247 0.40 -26.24 3.87
N ASN A 248 1.47 -26.92 3.48
CA ASN A 248 2.13 -27.94 4.32
C ASN A 248 3.33 -27.35 5.10
N THR A 249 3.71 -26.11 4.81
CA THR A 249 4.91 -25.47 5.39
C THR A 249 4.59 -24.18 6.14
N CYS A 250 3.37 -23.67 6.02
CA CYS A 250 2.92 -22.46 6.68
C CYS A 250 1.61 -22.70 7.42
N GLU A 251 1.52 -22.21 8.65
CA GLU A 251 0.30 -22.11 9.44
C GLU A 251 -0.22 -20.67 9.41
N MET A 252 -1.54 -20.50 9.34
CA MET A 252 -2.16 -19.19 9.47
C MET A 252 -2.64 -18.98 10.90
N LEU A 253 -2.11 -17.93 11.54
CA LEU A 253 -2.52 -17.49 12.87
C LEU A 253 -3.75 -16.56 12.78
N PRO A 254 -4.51 -16.39 13.87
CA PRO A 254 -5.63 -15.45 13.89
C PRO A 254 -5.16 -13.99 13.69
N ALA A 255 -6.04 -13.15 13.16
CA ALA A 255 -5.84 -11.70 13.19
C ALA A 255 -5.89 -11.17 14.63
N PHE A 256 -5.33 -9.99 14.85
CA PHE A 256 -5.34 -9.30 16.15
C PHE A 256 -4.81 -10.17 17.28
N LEU A 257 -3.60 -10.71 17.11
CA LEU A 257 -3.04 -11.68 18.04
C LEU A 257 -2.03 -11.06 18.99
N ARG A 258 -1.91 -11.66 20.17
CA ARG A 258 -0.83 -11.52 21.12
C ARG A 258 -0.04 -12.83 21.15
N HIS A 259 1.25 -12.78 20.81
CA HIS A 259 2.12 -13.95 20.84
C HIS A 259 3.27 -13.73 21.82
N ASP A 260 3.28 -14.52 22.88
CA ASP A 260 4.27 -14.47 23.93
C ASP A 260 5.31 -15.59 23.71
N PHE A 261 6.55 -15.19 23.48
CA PHE A 261 7.66 -16.11 23.19
C PHE A 261 8.23 -16.80 24.42
N THR A 262 7.86 -16.36 25.63
CA THR A 262 8.39 -16.93 26.88
C THR A 262 7.73 -18.24 27.24
N ASN A 263 6.46 -18.39 26.89
CA ASN A 263 5.65 -19.58 27.14
C ASN A 263 5.08 -20.19 25.84
N ASP A 264 5.49 -19.67 24.69
CA ASP A 264 5.08 -20.11 23.35
C ASP A 264 3.55 -20.14 23.18
N SER A 265 2.88 -19.07 23.63
CA SER A 265 1.43 -18.96 23.58
C SER A 265 0.95 -17.90 22.60
N SER A 266 -0.13 -18.20 21.89
CA SER A 266 -0.83 -17.26 21.01
C SER A 266 -2.26 -17.07 21.50
N VAL A 267 -2.66 -15.82 21.75
CA VAL A 267 -4.01 -15.46 22.20
C VAL A 267 -4.59 -14.41 21.26
N SER A 268 -5.81 -14.61 20.80
CA SER A 268 -6.52 -13.57 20.04
C SER A 268 -7.01 -12.47 20.97
N ILE A 269 -6.77 -11.22 20.61
CA ILE A 269 -7.23 -10.02 21.32
C ILE A 269 -8.74 -9.85 21.12
N ASN A 270 -9.28 -10.30 19.99
CA ASN A 270 -10.70 -10.19 19.61
C ASN A 270 -11.28 -8.77 19.83
N PRO A 271 -10.67 -7.73 19.22
CA PRO A 271 -11.18 -6.38 19.35
C PRO A 271 -12.62 -6.28 18.81
N LYS A 272 -13.40 -5.37 19.37
CA LYS A 272 -14.77 -5.16 18.94
C LYS A 272 -14.82 -4.56 17.54
N GLU A 273 -15.54 -5.20 16.64
CA GLU A 273 -15.77 -4.68 15.29
C GLU A 273 -16.59 -3.38 15.33
N ARG A 274 -16.17 -2.39 14.54
CA ARG A 274 -16.87 -1.10 14.42
C ARG A 274 -18.07 -1.24 13.49
N THR A 275 -19.20 -0.69 13.93
CA THR A 275 -20.36 -0.47 13.06
C THR A 275 -20.19 0.85 12.32
N ILE A 276 -20.27 0.82 10.99
CA ILE A 276 -20.13 2.01 10.16
C ILE A 276 -21.51 2.54 9.78
N ARG A 277 -21.66 3.87 9.87
CA ARG A 277 -22.78 4.61 9.30
C ARG A 277 -22.21 5.52 8.22
N PRO A 278 -22.76 5.51 6.99
CA PRO A 278 -22.31 6.43 5.96
C PRO A 278 -22.38 7.88 6.44
N LEU A 279 -21.26 8.59 6.31
CA LEU A 279 -21.11 10.01 6.64
C LEU A 279 -21.17 10.85 5.36
N ASP A 280 -21.65 12.08 5.48
CA ASP A 280 -21.75 12.99 4.33
C ASP A 280 -20.34 13.45 3.93
N PRO A 281 -19.98 13.47 2.64
CA PRO A 281 -18.75 14.09 2.14
C PRO A 281 -18.45 15.47 2.75
N LYS A 282 -19.49 16.25 3.07
CA LYS A 282 -19.36 17.58 3.69
C LYS A 282 -18.74 17.54 5.08
N ASP A 283 -18.89 16.44 5.81
CA ASP A 283 -18.25 16.25 7.13
C ASP A 283 -16.72 16.20 7.02
N PHE A 284 -16.21 15.93 5.81
CA PHE A 284 -14.78 15.89 5.46
C PHE A 284 -14.35 17.10 4.60
N GLY A 285 -15.22 18.12 4.49
CA GLY A 285 -14.96 19.34 3.74
C GLY A 285 -15.18 19.24 2.23
N ASP A 286 -15.82 18.17 1.74
CA ASP A 286 -16.13 18.02 0.31
C ASP A 286 -17.60 18.35 -0.01
N ASP A 287 -17.80 19.34 -0.87
CA ASP A 287 -19.08 19.57 -1.54
C ASP A 287 -18.88 19.43 -3.07
N TRP A 288 -19.57 18.45 -3.67
CA TRP A 288 -19.49 18.13 -5.10
C TRP A 288 -19.96 19.27 -6.02
N SER A 289 -20.66 20.28 -5.48
CA SER A 289 -21.10 21.47 -6.22
C SER A 289 -20.06 22.59 -6.28
N GLU A 290 -19.02 22.55 -5.42
CA GLU A 290 -17.96 23.55 -5.42
C GLU A 290 -17.10 23.46 -6.67
N ARG A 291 -16.73 24.63 -7.22
CA ARG A 291 -15.95 24.78 -8.45
C ARG A 291 -14.54 25.24 -8.14
N LEU A 292 -13.60 24.90 -9.00
CA LEU A 292 -12.23 25.40 -8.90
C LEU A 292 -12.19 26.92 -9.13
N GLU A 293 -11.44 27.61 -8.29
CA GLU A 293 -11.08 29.01 -8.51
C GLU A 293 -10.02 29.14 -9.62
N ALA A 294 -9.91 30.33 -10.22
CA ALA A 294 -9.03 30.55 -11.37
C ALA A 294 -7.54 30.31 -11.07
N ASP A 295 -7.11 30.54 -9.83
CA ASP A 295 -5.76 30.24 -9.35
C ASP A 295 -5.58 28.73 -9.05
N GLU A 296 -6.60 28.06 -8.53
CA GLU A 296 -6.60 26.61 -8.31
C GLU A 296 -6.45 25.85 -9.64
N VAL A 297 -7.12 26.30 -10.71
CA VAL A 297 -6.94 25.74 -12.07
C VAL A 297 -5.48 25.86 -12.52
N LYS A 298 -4.81 26.98 -12.26
CA LYS A 298 -3.39 27.17 -12.60
C LYS A 298 -2.48 26.26 -11.78
N GLN A 299 -2.76 26.11 -10.48
CA GLN A 299 -2.01 25.21 -9.61
C GLN A 299 -2.13 23.76 -10.07
N LEU A 300 -3.34 23.32 -10.42
CA LEU A 300 -3.62 22.00 -10.97
C LEU A 300 -2.86 21.77 -12.28
N GLU A 301 -2.89 22.74 -13.20
CA GLU A 301 -2.13 22.67 -14.45
C GLU A 301 -0.62 22.57 -14.21
N GLN A 302 -0.07 23.44 -13.35
CA GLN A 302 1.35 23.43 -13.01
C GLN A 302 1.80 22.10 -12.39
N TYR A 303 0.98 21.55 -11.48
CA TYR A 303 1.26 20.29 -10.81
C TYR A 303 1.42 19.13 -11.80
N PHE A 304 0.46 18.94 -12.72
CA PHE A 304 0.53 17.84 -13.68
C PHE A 304 1.53 18.09 -14.81
N ARG A 305 1.70 19.34 -15.27
CA ARG A 305 2.72 19.66 -16.28
C ARG A 305 4.15 19.48 -15.79
N ALA A 306 4.38 19.58 -14.49
CA ALA A 306 5.70 19.32 -13.92
C ALA A 306 6.13 17.84 -14.09
N VAL A 307 5.19 16.90 -14.22
CA VAL A 307 5.47 15.47 -14.44
C VAL A 307 5.65 15.21 -15.94
N GLU A 308 6.89 15.35 -16.43
CA GLU A 308 7.23 15.32 -17.85
C GLU A 308 6.80 14.03 -18.56
N HIS A 309 6.82 12.89 -17.85
CA HIS A 309 6.43 11.58 -18.39
C HIS A 309 5.02 11.61 -18.99
N LEU A 310 4.07 12.31 -18.36
CA LEU A 310 2.68 12.35 -18.80
C LEU A 310 2.56 12.83 -20.25
N GLY A 311 3.34 13.84 -20.63
CA GLY A 311 3.32 14.37 -22.00
C GLY A 311 3.85 13.42 -23.08
N THR A 312 4.50 12.32 -22.68
CA THR A 312 4.99 11.29 -23.60
C THR A 312 3.98 10.16 -23.84
N VAL A 313 3.04 9.97 -22.91
CA VAL A 313 2.13 8.81 -22.88
C VAL A 313 0.67 9.15 -23.08
N MET A 314 0.27 10.41 -22.91
CA MET A 314 -1.12 10.85 -23.06
C MET A 314 -1.24 12.22 -23.70
N ASP A 315 -2.42 12.45 -24.27
CA ASP A 315 -2.77 13.68 -24.98
C ASP A 315 -3.36 14.72 -24.03
N PHE A 316 -4.16 14.29 -23.04
CA PHE A 316 -4.83 15.18 -22.10
C PHE A 316 -5.12 14.55 -20.74
N LEU A 317 -5.27 15.42 -19.74
CA LEU A 317 -5.99 15.14 -18.49
C LEU A 317 -7.18 16.08 -18.38
N ARG A 318 -8.32 15.55 -17.95
CA ARG A 318 -9.54 16.32 -17.74
C ARG A 318 -9.98 16.19 -16.29
N PHE A 319 -10.36 17.30 -15.70
CA PHE A 319 -10.94 17.36 -14.36
C PHE A 319 -12.38 17.88 -14.45
N ARG A 320 -13.31 17.15 -13.87
CA ARG A 320 -14.71 17.54 -13.68
C ARG A 320 -14.92 17.88 -12.21
N VAL A 321 -15.10 19.17 -11.91
CA VAL A 321 -15.23 19.69 -10.54
C VAL A 321 -16.36 20.71 -10.50
N GLY A 322 -17.33 20.56 -9.60
CA GLY A 322 -18.46 21.50 -9.49
C GLY A 322 -19.31 21.64 -10.75
N GLY A 323 -19.35 20.59 -11.58
CA GLY A 323 -20.00 20.58 -12.89
C GLY A 323 -19.25 21.31 -14.00
N GLN A 324 -18.00 21.75 -13.78
CA GLN A 324 -17.15 22.37 -14.79
C GLN A 324 -16.03 21.42 -15.26
N GLU A 325 -15.68 21.50 -16.55
CA GLU A 325 -14.55 20.74 -17.11
C GLU A 325 -13.32 21.63 -17.24
N HIS A 326 -12.18 21.14 -16.76
CA HIS A 326 -10.86 21.75 -16.91
C HIS A 326 -9.93 20.76 -17.62
N VAL A 327 -9.34 21.16 -18.74
CA VAL A 327 -8.52 20.29 -19.57
C VAL A 327 -7.07 20.76 -19.55
N ILE A 328 -6.17 19.85 -19.20
CA ILE A 328 -4.73 20.02 -19.32
C ILE A 328 -4.28 19.27 -20.58
N GLU A 329 -3.93 20.03 -21.61
CA GLU A 329 -3.46 19.47 -22.88
C GLU A 329 -1.94 19.24 -22.83
N PHE A 330 -1.51 18.02 -23.10
CA PHE A 330 -0.09 17.71 -23.33
C PHE A 330 0.25 17.66 -24.83
N ASN A 331 -0.69 17.20 -25.65
CA ASN A 331 -0.53 17.14 -27.10
C ASN A 331 -1.65 17.90 -27.81
N LYS A 332 -1.28 18.91 -28.62
CA LYS A 332 -2.24 19.74 -29.36
C LYS A 332 -2.70 19.14 -30.70
N ARG A 333 -2.02 18.10 -31.20
CA ARG A 333 -2.27 17.53 -32.54
C ARG A 333 -3.09 16.25 -32.50
N ARG A 334 -3.14 15.59 -31.35
CA ARG A 334 -3.86 14.33 -31.12
C ARG A 334 -4.58 14.46 -29.78
N PHE A 335 -5.86 14.11 -29.74
CA PHE A 335 -6.71 14.23 -28.54
C PHE A 335 -7.54 12.96 -28.37
N LEU A 336 -6.85 11.81 -28.36
CA LEU A 336 -7.47 10.49 -28.39
C LEU A 336 -7.24 9.70 -27.10
N LYS A 337 -6.11 9.90 -26.43
CA LYS A 337 -5.68 9.12 -25.27
C LYS A 337 -5.56 10.03 -24.05
N GLY A 338 -6.31 9.76 -22.99
CA GLY A 338 -6.32 10.62 -21.81
C GLY A 338 -7.10 10.03 -20.65
N ILE A 339 -7.22 10.80 -19.57
CA ILE A 339 -7.97 10.40 -18.37
C ILE A 339 -8.88 11.56 -17.96
N THR A 340 -10.12 11.25 -17.59
CA THR A 340 -11.02 12.19 -16.91
C THR A 340 -11.16 11.78 -15.45
N PHE A 341 -10.89 12.71 -14.54
CA PHE A 341 -11.17 12.58 -13.12
C PHE A 341 -12.38 13.45 -12.76
N GLU A 342 -13.34 12.89 -12.04
CA GLU A 342 -14.47 13.63 -11.44
C GLU A 342 -14.30 13.58 -9.92
N ALA A 343 -13.99 14.71 -9.31
CA ALA A 343 -13.57 14.81 -7.91
C ALA A 343 -14.15 16.06 -7.24
N PRO A 344 -14.39 16.02 -5.92
CA PRO A 344 -14.71 17.23 -5.16
C PRO A 344 -13.49 18.16 -5.05
N ARG A 345 -13.76 19.47 -5.02
CA ARG A 345 -12.73 20.52 -5.06
C ARG A 345 -11.73 20.42 -3.92
N ASN A 346 -12.21 20.34 -2.67
CA ASN A 346 -11.37 20.40 -1.49
C ASN A 346 -10.36 19.24 -1.43
N SER A 347 -10.80 18.00 -1.59
CA SER A 347 -9.90 16.85 -1.65
C SER A 347 -8.92 16.91 -2.82
N LEU A 348 -9.37 17.32 -4.02
CA LEU A 348 -8.49 17.47 -5.18
C LEU A 348 -7.37 18.48 -4.92
N MET A 349 -7.72 19.69 -4.47
CA MET A 349 -6.74 20.75 -4.26
C MET A 349 -5.85 20.49 -3.05
N THR A 350 -6.36 19.81 -2.03
CA THR A 350 -5.55 19.31 -0.91
C THR A 350 -4.52 18.30 -1.40
N ALA A 351 -4.92 17.34 -2.25
CA ALA A 351 -4.02 16.34 -2.82
C ALA A 351 -2.93 16.98 -3.71
N VAL A 352 -3.28 17.99 -4.49
CA VAL A 352 -2.32 18.76 -5.32
C VAL A 352 -1.36 19.56 -4.44
N LYS A 353 -1.88 20.29 -3.46
CA LYS A 353 -1.09 21.14 -2.55
C LYS A 353 -0.06 20.35 -1.77
N TYR A 354 -0.50 19.24 -1.18
CA TYR A 354 0.37 18.38 -0.37
C TYR A 354 1.01 17.27 -1.19
N GLN A 355 0.83 17.21 -2.51
CA GLN A 355 1.45 16.18 -3.37
C GLN A 355 1.17 14.77 -2.85
N VAL A 356 -0.11 14.45 -2.64
CA VAL A 356 -0.61 13.15 -2.16
C VAL A 356 -1.73 12.67 -3.07
N PHE A 357 -1.54 12.78 -4.39
CA PHE A 357 -2.60 12.44 -5.35
C PHE A 357 -3.01 10.95 -5.30
N ASP A 358 -2.12 10.07 -4.84
CA ASP A 358 -2.43 8.66 -4.60
C ASP A 358 -3.58 8.47 -3.62
N ASP A 359 -3.63 9.30 -2.57
CA ASP A 359 -4.66 9.17 -1.54
C ASP A 359 -6.05 9.42 -2.12
N LEU A 360 -6.14 10.27 -3.15
CA LEU A 360 -7.39 10.54 -3.86
C LEU A 360 -7.81 9.36 -4.75
N LEU A 361 -6.84 8.62 -5.30
CA LEU A 361 -7.08 7.41 -6.08
C LEU A 361 -7.61 6.27 -5.19
N ILE A 362 -7.00 6.07 -4.02
CA ILE A 362 -7.34 4.98 -3.08
C ILE A 362 -8.62 5.30 -2.30
N GLY A 363 -8.94 6.59 -2.10
CA GLY A 363 -10.19 7.02 -1.48
C GLY A 363 -11.44 6.55 -2.21
N ASN A 364 -11.37 6.23 -3.50
CA ASN A 364 -12.43 5.59 -4.30
C ASN A 364 -13.81 6.32 -4.32
N PHE A 365 -13.87 7.58 -3.90
CA PHE A 365 -15.01 8.48 -4.18
C PHE A 365 -14.83 9.24 -5.51
N MET A 366 -13.59 9.57 -5.87
CA MET A 366 -13.26 10.14 -7.19
C MET A 366 -13.57 9.14 -8.30
N LYS A 367 -14.27 9.57 -9.35
CA LYS A 367 -14.53 8.72 -10.52
C LYS A 367 -13.42 8.90 -11.55
N THR A 368 -13.06 7.81 -12.21
CA THR A 368 -12.02 7.83 -13.24
C THR A 368 -12.52 7.24 -14.55
N THR A 369 -12.45 8.00 -15.63
CA THR A 369 -12.73 7.53 -16.99
C THR A 369 -11.43 7.50 -17.79
N VAL A 370 -11.09 6.34 -18.33
CA VAL A 370 -9.92 6.18 -19.22
C VAL A 370 -10.34 6.31 -20.68
N HIS A 371 -9.61 7.12 -21.44
CA HIS A 371 -9.88 7.45 -22.85
C HIS A 371 -8.80 6.92 -23.78
N GLY A 372 -9.21 6.50 -24.97
CA GLY A 372 -8.30 5.88 -25.94
C GLY A 372 -7.72 4.57 -25.39
N GLY A 373 -6.74 3.98 -26.07
CA GLY A 373 -6.17 2.66 -25.74
C GLY A 373 -5.42 2.54 -24.41
N PHE A 374 -5.78 3.28 -23.35
CA PHE A 374 -5.29 3.13 -21.97
C PHE A 374 -5.66 1.79 -21.30
N GLY A 375 -6.39 0.92 -22.00
CA GLY A 375 -6.79 -0.39 -21.49
C GLY A 375 -8.09 -0.34 -20.68
N LYS A 376 -8.60 -1.53 -20.33
CA LYS A 376 -9.85 -1.68 -19.56
C LYS A 376 -9.59 -1.40 -18.08
N GLY A 377 -9.68 -0.13 -17.66
CA GLY A 377 -9.72 0.25 -16.25
C GLY A 377 -8.41 0.05 -15.47
N SER A 378 -7.32 0.65 -15.94
CA SER A 378 -6.04 0.72 -15.21
C SER A 378 -5.35 2.06 -15.44
N LEU A 379 -4.69 2.58 -14.40
CA LEU A 379 -3.78 3.74 -14.47
C LEU A 379 -2.30 3.32 -14.50
N TYR A 380 -2.04 2.01 -14.47
CA TYR A 380 -0.71 1.45 -14.56
C TYR A 380 -0.36 1.08 -16.01
N PRO A 381 0.93 1.17 -16.40
CA PRO A 381 2.06 1.60 -15.58
C PRO A 381 2.34 3.11 -15.64
N ASP A 382 1.64 3.85 -16.51
CA ASP A 382 2.11 5.15 -17.00
C ASP A 382 1.55 6.37 -16.27
N PHE A 383 0.54 6.23 -15.41
CA PHE A 383 -0.01 7.34 -14.63
C PHE A 383 0.31 7.20 -13.15
N SER A 384 -0.27 6.23 -12.43
CA SER A 384 -0.20 6.20 -10.96
C SER A 384 1.24 6.15 -10.43
N PRO A 385 2.14 5.26 -10.90
CA PRO A 385 3.52 5.25 -10.41
C PRO A 385 4.27 6.55 -10.65
N TYR A 386 4.09 7.18 -11.81
CA TYR A 386 4.81 8.39 -12.18
C TYR A 386 4.34 9.62 -11.43
N VAL A 387 3.03 9.75 -11.21
CA VAL A 387 2.47 10.87 -10.42
C VAL A 387 2.69 10.63 -8.93
N ALA A 388 2.19 9.52 -8.39
CA ALA A 388 2.15 9.31 -6.94
C ALA A 388 3.48 8.84 -6.35
N LYS A 389 4.12 7.83 -6.95
CA LYS A 389 5.30 7.22 -6.33
C LYS A 389 6.58 7.98 -6.66
N TYR A 390 6.79 8.33 -7.93
CA TYR A 390 8.04 8.95 -8.36
C TYR A 390 8.02 10.48 -8.23
N ALA A 391 6.99 11.16 -8.74
CA ALA A 391 6.92 12.61 -8.70
C ALA A 391 6.59 13.15 -7.30
N ASP A 392 5.52 12.67 -6.69
CA ASP A 392 5.09 13.10 -5.36
C ASP A 392 6.03 12.58 -4.28
N ASN A 393 6.11 11.26 -4.08
CA ASN A 393 6.89 10.71 -2.97
C ASN A 393 8.41 10.80 -3.22
N GLY A 394 8.85 10.40 -4.42
CA GLY A 394 10.27 10.38 -4.81
C GLY A 394 10.87 11.74 -5.23
N LYS A 395 10.06 12.80 -5.32
CA LYS A 395 10.46 14.14 -5.81
C LYS A 395 11.12 14.13 -7.20
N ALA A 396 10.79 13.14 -8.05
CA ALA A 396 11.38 12.93 -9.37
C ALA A 396 10.34 13.17 -10.49
N ARG A 397 10.32 14.39 -11.03
CA ARG A 397 9.27 14.86 -11.97
C ARG A 397 9.74 14.96 -13.42
N THR A 398 11.02 15.25 -13.62
CA THR A 398 11.67 15.35 -14.94
C THR A 398 12.35 14.05 -15.35
N GLU A 399 12.61 13.87 -16.65
CA GLU A 399 13.33 12.70 -17.16
C GLU A 399 14.71 12.54 -16.49
N ALA A 400 15.43 13.64 -16.28
CA ALA A 400 16.73 13.62 -15.62
C ALA A 400 16.64 13.19 -14.15
N GLN A 401 15.64 13.69 -13.40
CA GLN A 401 15.41 13.28 -12.02
C GLN A 401 14.99 11.81 -11.93
N LEU A 402 14.13 11.33 -12.82
CA LEU A 402 13.73 9.92 -12.89
C LEU A 402 14.92 9.00 -13.16
N ARG A 403 15.81 9.36 -14.09
CA ARG A 403 17.05 8.60 -14.33
C ARG A 403 17.91 8.52 -13.06
N ASN A 404 18.09 9.64 -12.36
CA ASN A 404 18.85 9.64 -11.11
C ASN A 404 18.19 8.80 -10.02
N TYR A 405 16.86 8.92 -9.89
CA TYR A 405 16.04 8.16 -8.96
C TYR A 405 16.20 6.64 -9.16
N PHE A 406 16.01 6.16 -10.38
CA PHE A 406 16.17 4.74 -10.68
C PHE A 406 17.62 4.26 -10.57
N ASN A 407 18.59 5.10 -10.94
CA ASN A 407 20.01 4.77 -10.79
C ASN A 407 20.41 4.57 -9.33
N GLU A 408 19.88 5.39 -8.42
CA GLU A 408 20.14 5.29 -6.98
C GLU A 408 19.61 3.95 -6.40
N TYR A 409 18.38 3.55 -6.74
CA TYR A 409 17.87 2.24 -6.34
C TYR A 409 18.63 1.08 -7.01
N ARG A 410 19.04 1.25 -8.27
CA ARG A 410 19.88 0.27 -8.97
C ARG A 410 21.26 0.11 -8.33
N SER A 411 21.87 1.19 -7.81
CA SER A 411 23.18 1.09 -7.15
C SER A 411 23.11 0.38 -5.80
N ARG A 412 21.97 0.43 -5.11
CA ARG A 412 21.76 -0.27 -3.84
C ARG A 412 21.67 -1.79 -4.00
N ASP A 413 21.01 -2.25 -5.07
CA ASP A 413 20.91 -3.68 -5.39
C ASP A 413 20.74 -3.91 -6.90
N MET A 414 21.87 -3.89 -7.62
CA MET A 414 21.86 -4.02 -9.09
C MET A 414 21.21 -5.32 -9.57
N VAL A 415 21.47 -6.42 -8.86
CA VAL A 415 20.95 -7.74 -9.26
C VAL A 415 19.46 -7.84 -8.97
N GLY A 416 19.01 -7.39 -7.79
CA GLY A 416 17.59 -7.30 -7.45
C GLY A 416 16.84 -6.41 -8.43
N TYR A 417 17.39 -5.23 -8.74
CA TYR A 417 16.81 -4.29 -9.69
C TYR A 417 16.63 -4.90 -11.09
N LEU A 418 17.67 -5.53 -11.65
CA LEU A 418 17.57 -6.17 -12.97
C LEU A 418 16.54 -7.30 -12.99
N ARG A 419 16.46 -8.10 -11.92
CA ARG A 419 15.43 -9.16 -11.81
C ARG A 419 14.03 -8.58 -11.76
N HIS A 420 13.82 -7.51 -11.00
CA HIS A 420 12.55 -6.84 -10.96
C HIS A 420 12.15 -6.31 -12.34
N GLN A 421 13.10 -5.70 -13.07
CA GLN A 421 12.86 -5.22 -14.43
C GLN A 421 12.45 -6.37 -15.37
N LEU A 422 13.12 -7.52 -15.28
CA LEU A 422 12.75 -8.72 -16.05
C LEU A 422 11.35 -9.25 -15.67
N ASP A 423 11.03 -9.31 -14.38
CA ASP A 423 9.71 -9.74 -13.91
C ASP A 423 8.60 -8.78 -14.38
N ALA A 424 8.85 -7.47 -14.26
CA ALA A 424 7.90 -6.42 -14.64
C ALA A 424 7.65 -6.33 -16.16
N HIS A 425 8.68 -6.48 -16.99
CA HIS A 425 8.58 -6.24 -18.44
C HIS A 425 8.44 -7.51 -19.27
N CYS A 426 8.83 -8.67 -18.74
CA CYS A 426 8.77 -9.93 -19.49
C CYS A 426 7.76 -10.90 -18.86
N VAL A 427 7.93 -11.24 -17.58
CA VAL A 427 7.17 -12.35 -16.96
C VAL A 427 5.71 -11.97 -16.70
N ARG A 428 5.47 -10.83 -16.06
CA ARG A 428 4.10 -10.34 -15.77
C ARG A 428 3.28 -10.09 -17.04
N PRO A 429 3.77 -9.37 -18.07
CA PRO A 429 3.00 -9.12 -19.28
C PRO A 429 2.64 -10.40 -20.05
N LEU A 430 3.59 -11.34 -20.18
CA LEU A 430 3.33 -12.64 -20.80
C LEU A 430 2.24 -13.43 -20.06
N GLN A 431 2.23 -13.35 -18.73
CA GLN A 431 1.20 -13.98 -17.91
C GLN A 431 -0.15 -13.29 -18.07
N ILE A 432 -0.22 -11.95 -18.02
CA ILE A 432 -1.48 -11.22 -18.15
C ILE A 432 -2.11 -11.52 -19.51
N GLN A 433 -1.33 -11.43 -20.59
CA GLN A 433 -1.80 -11.76 -21.94
C GLN A 433 -2.28 -13.22 -22.03
N SER A 434 -1.53 -14.15 -21.47
CA SER A 434 -1.92 -15.57 -21.42
C SER A 434 -3.18 -15.79 -20.58
N ALA A 435 -3.30 -15.12 -19.43
CA ALA A 435 -4.43 -15.24 -18.53
C ALA A 435 -5.70 -14.59 -19.10
N GLU A 436 -5.58 -13.48 -19.80
CA GLU A 436 -6.68 -12.84 -20.53
C GLU A 436 -7.16 -13.71 -21.68
N LEU A 437 -6.24 -14.26 -22.48
CA LEU A 437 -6.56 -15.22 -23.55
C LEU A 437 -7.24 -16.48 -22.98
N LEU A 438 -6.72 -17.02 -21.88
CA LEU A 438 -7.30 -18.17 -21.19
C LEU A 438 -8.67 -17.85 -20.56
N ARG A 439 -8.88 -16.65 -20.01
CA ARG A 439 -10.19 -16.21 -19.48
C ARG A 439 -11.22 -15.97 -20.59
N ALA A 440 -10.78 -15.56 -21.76
CA ALA A 440 -11.65 -15.40 -22.93
C ALA A 440 -12.09 -16.75 -23.52
N LEU A 441 -11.27 -17.81 -23.34
CA LEU A 441 -11.48 -19.12 -23.95
C LEU A 441 -11.96 -20.20 -22.97
N LEU A 442 -11.77 -20.02 -21.66
CA LEU A 442 -12.02 -21.05 -20.65
C LEU A 442 -12.71 -20.49 -19.38
N PRO A 443 -13.59 -21.27 -18.74
CA PRO A 443 -14.22 -20.87 -17.49
C PRO A 443 -13.19 -20.58 -16.37
N PRO A 444 -13.45 -19.58 -15.50
CA PRO A 444 -12.66 -19.35 -14.29
C PRO A 444 -12.58 -20.64 -13.45
N GLY A 445 -11.37 -21.15 -13.20
CA GLY A 445 -11.14 -22.37 -12.40
C GLY A 445 -10.85 -23.65 -13.20
N SER A 446 -10.82 -23.60 -14.52
CA SER A 446 -10.40 -24.74 -15.36
C SER A 446 -8.99 -25.25 -15.01
N ASN A 447 -8.73 -26.54 -15.23
CA ASN A 447 -7.42 -27.16 -14.98
C ASN A 447 -6.29 -26.43 -15.72
N THR A 448 -6.55 -25.97 -16.94
CA THR A 448 -5.60 -25.22 -17.76
C THR A 448 -5.27 -23.85 -17.17
N PHE A 449 -6.27 -23.12 -16.65
CA PHE A 449 -6.05 -21.84 -15.97
C PHE A 449 -5.24 -22.02 -14.67
N ARG A 450 -5.52 -23.09 -13.91
CA ARG A 450 -4.73 -23.45 -12.72
C ARG A 450 -3.28 -23.77 -13.08
N MET A 451 -3.05 -24.56 -14.13
CA MET A 451 -1.72 -24.93 -14.61
C MET A 451 -0.92 -23.71 -15.07
N ALA A 452 -1.52 -22.78 -15.81
CA ALA A 452 -0.86 -21.52 -16.21
C ALA A 452 -0.46 -20.66 -15.00
N LYS A 453 -1.35 -20.55 -14.00
CA LYS A 453 -1.06 -19.85 -12.75
C LYS A 453 0.08 -20.54 -12.00
N GLU A 454 0.10 -21.87 -11.92
CA GLU A 454 1.19 -22.63 -11.28
C GLU A 454 2.54 -22.45 -11.99
N THR A 455 2.57 -22.46 -13.32
CA THR A 455 3.79 -22.21 -14.09
C THR A 455 4.36 -20.83 -13.80
N TYR A 456 3.53 -19.79 -13.69
CA TYR A 456 3.98 -18.47 -13.26
C TYR A 456 4.63 -18.50 -11.88
N TRP A 457 4.00 -19.12 -10.89
CA TRP A 457 4.59 -19.18 -9.54
C TRP A 457 5.89 -20.00 -9.51
N LYS A 458 6.01 -21.05 -10.33
CA LYS A 458 7.28 -21.79 -10.50
C LYS A 458 8.37 -20.90 -11.10
N MET A 459 8.06 -20.17 -12.18
CA MET A 459 8.99 -19.22 -12.80
C MET A 459 9.39 -18.10 -11.83
N ARG A 460 8.41 -17.49 -11.17
CA ARG A 460 8.63 -16.45 -10.17
C ARG A 460 9.51 -16.96 -9.04
N ARG A 461 9.27 -18.17 -8.50
CA ARG A 461 10.10 -18.77 -7.45
C ARG A 461 11.55 -19.04 -7.88
N ALA A 462 11.82 -19.17 -9.18
CA ALA A 462 13.17 -19.32 -9.72
C ALA A 462 13.89 -17.97 -9.92
N ILE A 463 13.11 -16.90 -10.13
CA ILE A 463 13.63 -15.53 -10.24
C ILE A 463 13.92 -14.97 -8.85
N LEU A 464 13.04 -15.23 -7.89
CA LEU A 464 13.23 -14.98 -6.45
C LEU A 464 14.22 -15.95 -5.82
#